data_AF-A0A355VA77-F1
#
_entry.id   AF-A0A355VA77-F1
#
_cell.length_a   1.000
_cell.length_b   1.000
_cell.length_c   1.000
_cell.angle_alpha   90.00
_cell.angle_beta   90.00
_cell.angle_gamma   90.00
#
_symmetry.space_group_name_H-M   'P 1'
#
loop_
_entity.id
_entity.type
_entity.pdbx_description
1 polymer ?
#
loop_
_entity_poly.entity_id
_entity_poly.type
_entity_poly.pdbx_seq_one_letter_code
_entity_poly.pdbx_strand_id
1 'polypeptide(L)' 'MIEFKSGDILNEDTDAIINTVNCVGVMGRGIALQFEKAFPDNFSAYE' A
#
# COMPACT_ATOMS: atom_id res chain seq x y z
N MET A 1 12.32 -1.92 17.78
CA MET A 1 12.50 -0.46 17.86
C MET A 1 11.78 0.15 16.67
N ILE A 2 11.21 1.34 16.78
CA ILE A 2 10.50 1.99 15.66
C ILE A 2 11.39 3.09 15.11
N GLU A 3 11.58 3.12 13.78
CA GLU A 3 12.35 4.14 13.08
C GLU A 3 11.41 5.01 12.25
N PHE A 4 11.51 6.33 12.42
CA PHE A 4 10.78 7.28 11.58
C PHE A 4 11.61 7.57 10.34
N LYS A 5 11.03 7.35 9.17
CA LYS A 5 11.66 7.56 7.86
C LYS A 5 10.82 8.50 7.01
N SER A 6 11.48 9.17 6.07
CA SER A 6 10.85 10.02 5.06
C SER A 6 11.24 9.50 3.68
N GLY A 7 10.28 9.43 2.77
CA GLY A 7 10.48 8.87 1.43
C GLY A 7 9.20 8.27 0.87
N ASP A 8 9.34 7.41 -0.13
CA ASP A 8 8.24 6.61 -0.68
C ASP A 8 8.31 5.19 -0.12
N ILE A 9 7.28 4.79 0.63
CA ILE A 9 7.19 3.47 1.27
C ILE A 9 7.20 2.32 0.25
N LEU A 10 6.78 2.56 -1.00
CA LEU A 10 6.74 1.54 -2.04
C LEU A 10 8.13 1.14 -2.55
N ASN A 11 9.15 1.95 -2.28
CA ASN A 11 10.54 1.71 -2.67
C ASN A 11 11.43 1.27 -1.48
N GLU A 12 10.83 0.94 -0.34
CA GLU A 12 11.57 0.58 0.87
C GLU A 12 12.12 -0.85 0.79
N ASP A 13 13.36 -1.04 1.25
CA ASP A 13 14.00 -2.35 1.33
C ASP A 13 13.58 -3.05 2.63
N THR A 14 12.39 -3.65 2.60
CA THR A 14 11.76 -4.33 3.73
C THR A 14 11.03 -5.57 3.26
N ASP A 15 10.89 -6.57 4.13
CA ASP A 15 10.22 -7.83 3.83
C ASP A 15 8.73 -7.65 3.52
N ALA A 16 8.09 -6.62 4.10
CA ALA A 16 6.69 -6.33 3.91
C ALA A 16 6.38 -4.83 4.06
N ILE A 17 5.41 -4.39 3.26
CA ILE A 17 4.82 -3.04 3.33
C ILE A 17 3.33 -3.16 3.68
N ILE A 18 2.84 -2.26 4.53
CA ILE A 18 1.47 -2.30 5.05
C ILE A 18 0.66 -1.16 4.42
N ASN A 19 -0.42 -1.51 3.73
CA ASN A 19 -1.37 -0.56 3.15
C ASN A 19 -2.59 -0.37 4.06
N THR A 20 -3.02 0.87 4.26
CA THR A 20 -4.30 1.16 4.93
C THR A 20 -5.45 1.11 3.95
N VAL A 21 -6.45 0.27 4.21
CA VAL A 21 -7.62 0.06 3.34
C VAL A 21 -8.93 0.29 4.09
N ASN A 22 -10.03 0.33 3.35
CA ASN A 22 -11.38 0.23 3.92
C ASN A 22 -11.87 -1.23 3.90
N CYS A 23 -13.17 -1.45 4.13
CA CYS A 23 -13.79 -2.78 4.12
C CYS A 23 -14.83 -2.94 3.00
N VAL A 24 -14.80 -2.07 1.98
CA VAL A 24 -15.81 -2.04 0.91
C VAL A 24 -15.18 -2.09 -0.48
N GLY A 25 -13.94 -2.58 -0.60
CA GLY A 25 -13.32 -2.88 -1.90
C GLY A 25 -12.82 -1.66 -2.68
N VAL A 26 -12.61 -0.49 -2.06
CA VAL A 26 -12.21 0.73 -2.78
C VAL A 26 -10.78 1.18 -2.43
N MET A 27 -9.91 1.39 -3.43
CA MET A 27 -8.57 1.99 -3.26
C MET A 27 -8.38 3.32 -4.04
N GLY A 28 -9.43 4.13 -4.16
CA GLY A 28 -9.45 5.27 -5.10
C GLY A 28 -8.62 6.53 -4.79
N ARG A 29 -7.86 6.62 -3.68
CA ARG A 29 -7.01 7.81 -3.39
C ARG A 29 -5.86 7.56 -2.42
N GLY A 30 -4.94 8.52 -2.35
CA GLY A 30 -3.84 8.51 -1.39
C GLY A 30 -2.92 7.32 -1.60
N ILE A 31 -2.37 6.78 -0.51
CA ILE A 31 -1.44 5.64 -0.55
C ILE A 31 -2.11 4.39 -1.14
N ALA A 32 -3.38 4.14 -0.84
CA ALA A 32 -4.10 2.97 -1.36
C ALA A 32 -4.15 2.96 -2.91
N LEU A 33 -4.34 4.13 -3.55
CA LEU A 33 -4.31 4.24 -5.01
C LEU A 33 -2.92 3.98 -5.58
N GLN A 34 -1.87 4.35 -4.84
CA GLN A 34 -0.50 4.03 -5.26
C GLN A 34 -0.25 2.52 -5.16
N PHE A 35 -0.76 1.84 -4.12
CA PHE A 35 -0.72 0.39 -3.99
C PHE A 35 -1.50 -0.33 -5.10
N GLU A 36 -2.71 0.12 -5.45
CA GLU A 36 -3.49 -0.45 -6.56
C GLU A 36 -2.71 -0.41 -7.88
N LYS A 37 -2.01 0.70 -8.14
CA LYS A 37 -1.18 0.86 -9.36
C LYS A 37 0.10 0.04 -9.32
N ALA A 38 0.75 -0.06 -8.16
CA ALA A 38 2.02 -0.76 -8.02
C ALA A 38 1.84 -2.29 -7.93
N PHE A 39 0.72 -2.74 -7.35
CA PHE A 39 0.42 -4.15 -7.09
C PHE A 39 -1.03 -4.48 -7.53
N PRO A 40 -1.31 -4.48 -8.84
CA PRO A 40 -2.68 -4.70 -9.35
C PRO A 40 -3.25 -6.06 -8.92
N ASP A 41 -2.44 -7.12 -8.88
CA ASP A 41 -2.88 -8.45 -8.43
C ASP A 41 -3.29 -8.45 -6.94
N ASN A 42 -2.64 -7.63 -6.11
CA ASN A 42 -3.02 -7.47 -4.70
C ASN A 42 -4.37 -6.76 -4.57
N PHE A 43 -4.62 -5.75 -5.41
CA PHE A 43 -5.91 -5.08 -5.44
C PHE A 43 -7.03 -6.03 -5.89
N SER A 44 -6.81 -6.82 -6.95
CA SER A 44 -7.77 -7.83 -7.40
C SER A 44 -8.07 -8.93 -6.38
N ALA A 45 -7.14 -9.21 -5.46
CA ALA A 45 -7.38 -10.13 -4.35
C ALA A 45 -8.13 -9.50 -3.17
N TYR A 46 -8.15 -8.16 -3.09
CA TYR A 46 -8.82 -7.41 -2.03
C TYR A 46 -10.28 -7.05 -2.36
N GLU A 47 -10.58 -6.79 -3.64
CA GLU A 47 -11.91 -6.33 -4.09
C GLU A 47 -13.06 -7.34 -3.89
#